data_AF-A0A7X9BDL6-F1
#
_entry.id   AF-A0A7X9BDL6-F1
#
_cell.length_a   1.000
_cell.length_b   1.000
_cell.length_c   1.000
_cell.angle_alpha   90.00
_cell.angle_beta   90.00
_cell.angle_gamma   90.00
#
_symmetry.space_group_name_H-M   'P 1'
#
loop_
_entity.id
_entity.type
_entity.pdbx_description
1 polymer ?
#
loop_
_entity_poly.entity_id
_entity_poly.type
_entity_poly.pdbx_seq_one_letter_code
_entity_poly.pdbx_strand_id
1 'polypeptide(L)' 'MNQFKVELAAELGIPDYDKIDKGELSSRNNGIVGGNMTKKMVNFAQAVLAFNYRNQLEGKK' A
#
# COMPACT_ATOMS: atom_id res chain seq x y z
N MET A 1 -4.89 2.16 -8.27
CA MET A 1 -4.10 1.10 -7.61
C MET A 1 -2.83 0.72 -8.37
N ASN A 2 -2.85 0.65 -9.71
CA ASN A 2 -1.66 0.27 -10.47
C ASN A 2 -0.47 1.22 -10.27
N GLN A 3 -0.71 2.53 -10.30
CA GLN A 3 0.33 3.54 -10.05
C GLN A 3 0.99 3.37 -8.67
N PHE A 4 0.17 3.24 -7.63
CA PHE A 4 0.63 3.01 -6.25
C PHE A 4 1.47 1.74 -6.11
N LYS A 5 1.06 0.66 -6.81
CA LYS A 5 1.80 -0.61 -6.81
C LYS A 5 3.18 -0.47 -7.47
N VAL A 6 3.27 0.31 -8.57
CA VAL A 6 4.52 0.56 -9.30
C VAL A 6 5.47 1.41 -8.46
N GLU A 7 4.98 2.49 -7.87
CA GLU A 7 5.77 3.35 -6.98
C GLU A 7 6.33 2.57 -5.80
N LEU A 8 5.49 1.75 -5.16
CA LEU A 8 5.91 0.90 -4.06
C LEU A 8 6.92 -0.17 -4.48
N ALA A 9 6.74 -0.76 -5.66
CA ALA A 9 7.69 -1.74 -6.17
C ALA A 9 9.04 -1.09 -6.49
N ALA A 10 9.04 0.14 -7.01
CA ALA A 10 10.25 0.93 -7.23
C ALA A 10 10.96 1.25 -5.90
N GLU A 11 10.23 1.64 -4.84
CA GLU A 11 10.78 1.80 -3.48
C GLU A 11 11.45 0.52 -2.95
N LEU A 12 10.93 -0.65 -3.35
CA LEU A 12 11.43 -1.96 -2.95
C LEU A 12 12.53 -2.51 -3.89
N GLY A 13 13.04 -1.69 -4.82
CA GLY A 13 14.13 -2.05 -5.73
C GLY A 13 13.69 -2.80 -7.00
N ILE A 14 12.41 -2.77 -7.35
CA ILE A 14 11.86 -3.39 -8.56
C ILE A 14 11.17 -2.31 -9.42
N PRO A 15 11.94 -1.45 -10.11
CA PRO A 15 11.41 -0.26 -10.81
C PRO A 15 10.47 -0.59 -11.97
N ASP A 16 10.71 -1.69 -12.72
CA ASP A 16 9.90 -2.09 -13.88
C ASP A 16 8.86 -3.16 -13.53
N TYR A 17 8.35 -3.14 -12.30
CA TYR A 17 7.39 -4.15 -11.82
C TYR A 17 6.08 -4.19 -12.64
N ASP A 18 5.69 -3.12 -13.32
CA ASP A 18 4.56 -3.11 -14.25
C ASP A 18 4.85 -3.85 -15.56
N LYS A 19 6.05 -3.69 -16.11
CA LYS A 19 6.47 -4.22 -17.42
C LYS A 19 7.02 -5.63 -17.37
N ILE A 20 7.65 -6.01 -16.25
CA ILE A 20 8.22 -7.36 -16.09
C ILE A 20 7.08 -8.38 -15.95
N ASP A 21 7.22 -9.53 -16.61
CA ASP A 21 6.34 -10.68 -16.37
C ASP A 21 6.53 -11.15 -14.92
N LYS A 22 5.42 -11.25 -14.18
CA LYS A 22 5.44 -11.58 -12.76
C LYS A 22 5.84 -13.05 -12.55
N GLY A 23 5.77 -13.89 -13.58
CA GLY A 23 6.30 -15.25 -13.57
C GLY A 23 7.84 -15.32 -13.53
N GLU A 24 8.51 -14.30 -14.06
CA GLU A 24 9.98 -14.18 -14.02
C GLU A 24 10.48 -13.67 -12.66
N LEU A 25 9.61 -13.04 -11.87
CA LEU A 25 9.93 -12.59 -10.51
C LEU A 25 9.77 -13.75 -9.52
N SER A 26 10.70 -13.84 -8.56
CA SER A 26 10.55 -14.79 -7.46
C SER A 26 9.23 -14.56 -6.70
N SER A 27 8.60 -15.65 -6.24
CA SER A 27 7.38 -15.58 -5.43
C SER A 27 7.54 -14.68 -4.20
N ARG A 28 8.75 -14.62 -3.64
CA ARG A 28 9.11 -13.73 -2.53
C ARG A 28 8.99 -12.25 -2.92
N ASN A 29 9.54 -11.85 -4.07
CA ASN A 29 9.46 -10.47 -4.55
C ASN A 29 8.02 -10.04 -4.79
N ASN A 30 7.22 -10.88 -5.44
CA ASN A 30 5.79 -10.64 -5.63
C ASN A 30 5.04 -10.51 -4.30
N GLY A 31 5.33 -11.41 -3.34
CA GLY A 31 4.73 -11.38 -2.01
C GLY A 31 5.08 -10.11 -1.22
N ILE A 32 6.34 -9.65 -1.27
CA ILE A 32 6.77 -8.43 -0.57
C ILE A 32 6.06 -7.19 -1.14
N VAL A 33 5.93 -7.06 -2.47
CA VAL A 33 5.23 -5.93 -3.09
C VAL A 33 3.75 -5.93 -2.69
N GLY A 34 3.07 -7.08 -2.82
CA GLY A 34 1.67 -7.22 -2.45
C GLY A 34 1.41 -6.98 -0.95
N GLY A 35 2.26 -7.54 -0.09
CA GLY A 35 2.16 -7.38 1.36
C GLY A 35 2.36 -5.94 1.83
N ASN A 36 3.35 -5.23 1.28
CA ASN A 36 3.56 -3.82 1.61
C ASN A 36 2.42 -2.94 1.09
N MET A 37 1.84 -3.28 -0.06
CA MET A 37 0.69 -2.56 -0.62
C MET A 37 -0.50 -2.65 0.34
N THR A 38 -0.84 -3.86 0.79
CA THR A 38 -1.91 -4.07 1.78
C THR A 38 -1.61 -3.37 3.10
N LYS A 39 -0.37 -3.47 3.60
CA LYS A 39 0.04 -2.81 4.85
C LYS A 39 -0.16 -1.30 4.79
N LYS A 40 0.26 -0.63 3.72
CA LYS A 40 0.06 0.82 3.54
C LYS A 40 -1.43 1.18 3.43
N MET A 41 -2.25 0.39 2.74
CA MET A 41 -3.70 0.61 2.66
C MET A 41 -4.38 0.50 4.02
N VAL A 42 -4.04 -0.52 4.81
CA VAL A 42 -4.58 -0.70 6.16
C VAL A 42 -4.17 0.46 7.06
N ASN A 43 -2.91 0.88 7.03
CA ASN A 43 -2.43 2.02 7.81
C ASN A 43 -3.19 3.31 7.46
N PHE A 44 -3.42 3.56 6.17
CA PHE A 44 -4.19 4.72 5.73
C PHE A 44 -5.65 4.65 6.21
N ALA A 45 -6.29 3.49 6.08
CA ALA A 45 -7.65 3.29 6.57
C ALA A 45 -7.75 3.51 8.09
N GLN A 46 -6.78 3.00 8.86
CA GLN A 46 -6.69 3.24 10.30
C GLN A 46 -6.54 4.73 10.63
N ALA A 47 -5.70 5.47 9.90
CA ALA A 47 -5.53 6.90 10.09
C ALA A 47 -6.83 7.69 9.80
N VAL A 48 -7.52 7.35 8.71
CA VAL A 48 -8.82 7.95 8.36
C VAL A 48 -9.88 7.64 9.43
N LEU A 49 -9.96 6.40 9.90
CA LEU A 49 -10.88 6.01 10.97
C LEU A 49 -10.61 6.77 12.26
N ALA A 50 -9.34 6.88 12.66
CA ALA A 50 -8.94 7.63 13.85
C ALA A 50 -9.27 9.13 13.72
N PHE A 51 -9.03 9.72 12.55
CA PHE A 51 -9.39 11.11 12.25
C PHE A 51 -10.90 11.34 12.36
N ASN A 52 -11.71 10.48 11.75
CA ASN A 52 -13.17 10.58 11.79
C ASN A 52 -13.70 10.43 13.22
N TYR A 53 -13.16 9.48 13.98
CA TYR A 53 -13.55 9.29 15.38
C TYR A 53 -13.25 10.53 16.24
N ARG A 54 -12.06 11.14 16.07
CA ARG A 54 -11.71 12.38 16.77
C ARG A 54 -12.68 13.53 16.44
N ASN A 55 -12.98 13.74 15.15
CA ASN A 55 -13.90 14.82 14.75
C ASN A 55 -15.32 14.61 15.30
N GLN A 56 -15.78 13.36 15.41
CA GLN A 56 -17.08 13.04 16.02
C GLN A 56 -17.11 13.35 17.53
N LEU A 57 -15.99 13.21 18.24
CA LEU A 57 -15.90 13.57 19.66
C LEU A 57 -15.85 15.09 19.85
N GLU A 58 -15.12 15.79 18.98
CA GLU A 58 -14.98 17.25 19.03
C GLU A 58 -16.29 17.97 18.66
N GLY A 59 -17.02 17.48 17.65
CA GLY A 59 -18.31 18.04 17.24
C GLY A 59 -19.49 17.72 18.18
N LYS A 60 -19.27 16.94 19.24
CA LYS A 60 -20.26 16.64 20.29
C LYS A 60 -20.08 17.48 21.56
N LYS A 61 -19.07 18.36 21.60
CA LYS A 61 -18.92 19.39 22.63
C LYS A 61 -19.68 20.65 22.23
#